data_AF-A0A5E4MSA5-F1
#
_entry.id   AF-A0A5E4MSA5-F1
#
_cell.length_a   1.000
_cell.length_b   1.000
_cell.length_c   1.000
_cell.angle_alpha   90.00
_cell.angle_beta   90.00
_cell.angle_gamma   90.00
#
_symmetry.space_group_name_H-M   'P 1'
#
loop_
_entity.id
_entity.type
_entity.pdbx_description
1 polymer ?
#
loop_
_entity_poly.entity_id
_entity_poly.type
_entity_poly.pdbx_seq_one_letter_code
_entity_poly.pdbx_strand_id
1 'polypeptide(L)'
;MLKIAQLVRIKLSDDEIEFYSKELIMLDWIHDTLAKVNIKGVTPIRYGSINKDIHVRDDIVDSCNIKKEILSNAKSEDGYFVVPK
;
A
#
# COMPACT_ATOMS: atom_id res chain seq x y z
N MET A 1 17.60 3.45 4.37
CA MET A 1 17.02 2.96 3.11
C MET A 1 16.70 1.46 3.09
N LEU A 2 17.65 0.56 3.39
CA LEU A 2 17.44 -0.91 3.33
C LEU A 2 16.20 -1.42 4.06
N LYS A 3 15.92 -0.93 5.27
CA LYS A 3 14.73 -1.31 6.04
C LYS A 3 13.42 -0.91 5.33
N ILE A 4 13.40 0.24 4.65
CA ILE A 4 12.24 0.71 3.90
C ILE A 4 12.04 -0.20 2.68
N ALA A 5 13.10 -0.47 1.92
CA ALA A 5 13.07 -1.35 0.75
C ALA A 5 12.54 -2.75 1.09
N GLN A 6 12.94 -3.30 2.24
CA GLN A 6 12.43 -4.58 2.74
C GLN A 6 10.94 -4.54 3.07
N LEU A 7 10.45 -3.47 3.71
CA LEU A 7 9.03 -3.32 4.05
C LEU A 7 8.14 -3.28 2.80
N VAL A 8 8.60 -2.64 1.72
CA VAL A 8 7.86 -2.53 0.46
C VAL A 8 8.19 -3.63 -0.55
N ARG A 9 9.03 -4.61 -0.16
CA ARG A 9 9.45 -5.76 -0.98
C ARG A 9 10.12 -5.36 -2.30
N ILE A 10 10.94 -4.31 -2.27
CA ILE A 10 11.75 -3.87 -3.43
C ILE A 10 13.20 -4.26 -3.19
N LYS A 11 13.80 -4.94 -4.16
CA LYS A 11 15.24 -5.21 -4.19
C LYS A 11 15.93 -4.04 -4.91
N LEU A 12 16.93 -3.44 -4.28
CA LEU A 12 17.70 -2.33 -4.82
C LEU A 12 19.17 -2.74 -4.99
N SER A 13 19.84 -2.16 -5.98
CA SER A 13 21.30 -2.20 -6.10
C SER A 13 21.97 -1.21 -5.13
N ASP A 14 23.29 -1.32 -4.95
CA ASP A 14 24.04 -0.40 -4.09
C ASP A 14 23.98 1.05 -4.61
N ASP A 15 24.07 1.23 -5.93
CA ASP A 15 23.95 2.55 -6.58
C ASP A 15 22.56 3.17 -6.37
N GLU A 16 21.50 2.36 -6.49
CA GLU A 16 20.12 2.80 -6.24
C GLU A 16 19.90 3.16 -4.77
N ILE A 17 20.52 2.41 -3.84
CA ILE A 17 20.46 2.74 -2.41
C ILE A 17 21.07 4.11 -2.15
N GLU A 18 22.23 4.42 -2.74
CA GLU A 18 22.85 5.73 -2.59
C GLU A 18 21.98 6.83 -3.20
N PHE A 19 21.48 6.61 -4.42
CA PHE A 19 20.62 7.56 -5.12
C PHE A 19 19.35 7.89 -4.33
N TYR A 20 18.56 6.87 -3.97
CA TYR A 20 17.31 7.08 -3.23
C TYR A 20 17.54 7.61 -1.82
N SER A 21 18.67 7.30 -1.20
CA SER A 21 19.01 7.89 0.11
C SER A 21 19.22 9.39 0.02
N LYS A 22 19.78 9.92 -1.08
CA LYS A 22 19.94 11.36 -1.32
C LYS A 22 18.60 12.02 -1.64
N GLU A 23 17.81 11.41 -2.53
CA GLU A 23 16.51 11.96 -2.93
C GLU A 23 15.52 12.05 -1.75
N LEU A 24 15.52 11.05 -0.86
CA LEU A 24 14.60 11.02 0.28
C LEU A 24 14.97 11.98 1.42
N ILE A 25 16.10 12.69 1.35
CA ILE A 25 16.44 13.78 2.30
C ILE A 25 15.35 14.86 2.30
N MET A 26 14.62 15.03 1.19
CA MET A 26 13.50 15.95 1.09
C MET A 26 12.40 15.72 2.15
N LEU A 27 12.28 14.49 2.69
CA LEU A 27 11.35 14.18 3.77
C LEU A 27 11.63 14.98 5.05
N ASP A 28 12.89 15.32 5.32
CA ASP A 28 13.26 16.13 6.49
C ASP A 28 12.66 17.54 6.37
N TRP A 29 12.73 18.13 5.18
CA TRP A 29 12.12 19.44 4.93
C TRP A 29 10.59 19.43 5.06
N ILE A 30 9.93 18.36 4.59
CA ILE A 30 8.47 18.19 4.79
C ILE A 30 8.17 18.13 6.30
N HIS A 31 8.92 17.32 7.04
CA HIS A 31 8.72 17.14 8.47
C HIS A 31 8.89 18.46 9.23
N ASP A 32 9.99 19.18 8.99
CA ASP A 32 10.31 20.44 9.65
C ASP A 32 9.26 21.53 9.36
N THR A 33 8.70 21.52 8.15
CA THR A 33 7.67 22.48 7.76
C THR A 33 6.34 22.18 8.46
N LEU A 34 5.93 20.92 8.50
CA LEU A 34 4.66 20.51 9.10
C LEU A 34 4.70 20.56 10.64
N ALA A 35 5.86 20.31 11.26
CA ALA A 35 6.02 20.34 12.71
C ALA A 35 5.78 21.72 13.34
N LYS A 36 5.88 22.81 12.56
CA LYS A 36 5.61 24.18 13.00
C LYS A 36 4.13 24.47 13.22
N VAL A 37 3.24 23.63 12.70
CA VAL A 37 1.79 23.82 12.78
C VAL A 37 1.24 23.19 14.06
N ASN A 38 0.55 23.98 14.89
CA ASN A 38 -0.13 23.46 16.07
C ASN A 38 -1.40 22.68 15.68
N ILE A 39 -1.39 21.37 15.93
CA ILE A 39 -2.52 20.46 15.65
C ILE A 39 -3.30 20.06 16.91
N LYS A 40 -3.10 20.74 18.05
CA LYS A 40 -3.80 20.41 19.30
C LYS A 40 -5.31 20.58 19.14
N GLY A 41 -6.05 19.50 19.37
CA GLY A 41 -7.50 19.46 19.24
C GLY A 41 -8.01 19.33 17.81
N VAL A 42 -7.12 19.19 16.82
CA VAL A 42 -7.50 18.95 15.42
C VAL A 42 -7.70 17.44 15.22
N THR A 43 -8.89 17.05 14.75
CA THR A 43 -9.17 15.64 14.45
C THR A 43 -8.59 15.28 13.07
N PRO A 44 -7.83 14.18 12.93
CA PRO A 44 -7.31 13.75 11.64
C PRO A 44 -8.43 13.45 10.64
N ILE A 45 -8.28 13.94 9.42
CA ILE A 45 -9.19 13.66 8.32
C ILE A 45 -8.87 12.27 7.75
N ARG A 46 -9.80 11.32 7.86
CA ARG A 46 -9.63 9.94 7.33
C ARG A 46 -10.21 9.74 5.93
N TYR A 47 -11.20 10.56 5.57
CA TYR A 47 -11.89 10.52 4.28
C TYR A 47 -12.09 11.94 3.79
N GLY A 48 -12.26 12.15 2.47
CA GLY A 48 -12.47 13.48 1.87
C GLY A 48 -13.75 14.22 2.31
N SER A 49 -14.52 13.66 3.26
CA SER A 49 -15.66 14.28 3.93
C SER A 49 -15.62 13.92 5.43
N ILE A 50 -16.07 14.83 6.29
CA ILE A 50 -16.01 14.71 7.75
C ILE A 50 -16.96 13.61 8.29
N ASN A 51 -18.02 13.29 7.53
CA ASN A 51 -19.04 12.32 7.90
C ASN A 51 -19.32 11.40 6.71
N LYS A 52 -18.99 10.12 6.86
CA LYS A 52 -19.39 9.09 5.90
C LYS A 52 -19.88 7.89 6.70
N ASP A 53 -21.12 7.51 6.47
CA ASP A 53 -21.68 6.31 7.08
C ASP A 53 -20.91 5.07 6.63
N ILE A 54 -20.80 4.09 7.53
CA ILE A 54 -20.19 2.80 7.21
C ILE A 54 -21.08 2.12 6.19
N HIS A 55 -20.52 1.82 5.02
CA HIS A 55 -21.25 1.09 3.99
C HIS A 55 -21.31 -0.38 4.40
N VAL A 56 -22.52 -0.90 4.55
CA VAL A 56 -22.76 -2.31 4.82
C VAL A 56 -23.16 -3.01 3.52
N ARG A 57 -22.76 -4.26 3.38
CA ARG A 57 -23.13 -5.14 2.26
C ARG A 57 -24.22 -6.09 2.76
N ASP A 58 -25.25 -6.31 1.96
CA ASP A 58 -26.27 -7.32 2.24
C ASP A 58 -25.67 -8.73 2.24
N ASP A 59 -26.15 -9.59 3.13
CA ASP A 59 -25.69 -10.99 3.24
C ASP A 59 -26.36 -11.90 2.20
N ILE A 60 -26.05 -11.62 0.94
CA ILE A 60 -26.57 -12.36 -0.22
C ILE A 60 -25.41 -13.13 -0.85
N VAL A 61 -25.64 -14.40 -1.17
CA VAL A 61 -24.67 -15.25 -1.87
C VAL A 61 -24.68 -14.92 -3.35
N ASP A 62 -23.53 -14.51 -3.88
CA ASP A 62 -23.29 -14.34 -5.31
C ASP A 62 -22.18 -15.30 -5.74
N SER A 63 -22.55 -16.50 -6.21
CA SER A 63 -21.60 -17.55 -6.58
C SER A 63 -21.61 -17.79 -8.09
N CYS A 64 -20.51 -17.43 -8.76
CA CYS A 64 -20.26 -17.74 -10.17
C CYS A 64 -19.03 -18.66 -10.31
N ASN A 65 -19.12 -19.71 -11.14
CA ASN A 65 -18.00 -20.61 -11.41
C ASN A 65 -17.05 -20.02 -12.47
N ILE A 66 -16.23 -19.08 -12.06
CA ILE A 66 -15.29 -18.33 -12.92
C ILE A 66 -13.83 -18.73 -12.70
N LYS A 67 -13.57 -19.97 -12.27
CA LYS A 67 -12.22 -20.47 -11.97
C LYS A 67 -11.22 -20.22 -13.11
N LYS A 68 -11.65 -20.44 -14.36
CA LYS A 68 -10.82 -20.24 -15.55
C LYS A 68 -10.46 -18.76 -15.77
N GLU A 69 -11.39 -17.85 -15.49
CA GLU A 69 -11.19 -16.40 -15.62
C GLU A 69 -10.28 -15.87 -14.51
N ILE A 70 -10.45 -16.35 -13.28
CA ILE A 70 -9.59 -15.98 -12.14
C ILE A 70 -8.13 -16.34 -12.40
N LEU A 71 -7.89 -17.52 -12.99
CA LEU A 71 -6.55 -18.05 -13.21
C LEU A 71 -5.93 -17.62 -14.55
N SER A 72 -6.65 -16.88 -15.40
CA SER A 72 -6.20 -16.58 -16.77
C SER A 72 -4.90 -15.79 -16.84
N ASN A 73 -4.59 -15.00 -15.80
CA ASN A 73 -3.40 -14.15 -15.71
C ASN A 73 -2.28 -14.76 -14.85
N ALA A 74 -2.49 -15.94 -14.27
CA ALA A 74 -1.56 -16.54 -13.34
C ALA A 74 -0.93 -17.81 -13.91
N LYS A 75 0.32 -18.05 -13.54
CA LYS A 75 0.87 -19.41 -13.60
C LYS A 75 0.09 -20.26 -12.60
N SER A 76 -0.63 -21.24 -13.11
CA SER A 76 -1.47 -22.11 -12.31
C SER A 76 -1.23 -23.58 -12.64
N GLU A 77 -1.40 -24.42 -11.64
CA GLU A 77 -1.26 -25.88 -11.73
C GLU A 77 -2.39 -26.48 -10.89
N ASP A 78 -3.11 -27.46 -11.44
CA ASP A 78 -4.32 -28.07 -10.85
C ASP A 78 -5.39 -27.08 -10.34
N GLY A 79 -5.34 -25.86 -10.86
CA GLY A 79 -6.24 -24.78 -10.48
C GLY A 79 -5.87 -24.04 -9.20
N TYR A 80 -4.60 -24.06 -8.81
CA TYR A 80 -4.00 -23.28 -7.73
C TYR A 80 -3.03 -22.23 -8.29
N PHE A 81 -2.80 -21.16 -7.53
CA PHE A 81 -1.70 -20.22 -7.81
C PHE A 81 -0.37 -20.86 -7.40
N VAL A 82 0.59 -20.90 -8.31
CA VAL A 82 1.91 -21.48 -8.05
C VAL A 82 2.88 -20.37 -7.64
N VAL A 83 3.51 -20.52 -6.47
CA VAL A 83 4.51 -19.58 -5.93
C VAL A 83 5.76 -20.34 -5.46
N PRO A 84 6.95 -19.71 -5.44
CA PRO A 84 8.13 -20.28 -4.80
C PRO A 84 7.87 -20.59 -3.32
N LYS A 85 8.43 -21.71 -2.84
CA LYS A 85 8.37 -22.10 -1.42
C LYS A 85 9.27 -21.22 -0.57
#